data_AF-A0PJ76-F1
#
_entry.id   AF-A0PJ76-F1
#
_cell.length_a   1.000
_cell.length_b   1.000
_cell.length_c   1.000
_cell.angle_alpha   90.00
_cell.angle_beta   90.00
_cell.angle_gamma   90.00
#
_symmetry.space_group_name_H-M   'P 1'
#
loop_
_entity.id
_entity.type
_entity.pdbx_description
1 polymer ?
#
loop_
_entity_poly.entity_id
_entity_poly.type
_entity_poly.pdbx_seq_one_letter_code
_entity_poly.pdbx_strand_id
1 'polypeptide(L)'
;MAPQMYEFHLPLSPEELLKSGGVNQYVVQEVLSIKHLPPQLRAFQAAFRAQGPLAMLQHFDTIYSILHHFRSIDPGLKEDTLEFLIKVVSRHSQELPAILDDTTLSGSDRNAHLNALKMNCYALIRLLESFETMASQTNLVDLDLGGKGKKARTKAAHGFDWEEERQPILQLLTQLLQLDIRHLWNHSIIEEEFVSLVTGCCYRLLENPTINHQKNRPTREAITHLLGVALTRYNHMLSATVKIIQMLQHFEHLAPVLVAAVSLWATDYGMKSIVGEIVREIGQKCPQELSRDPSGTKGFAAFLTELAERVPAILMSSMCILLDHLDGENYMMRNAVLAAMAEMVLQVLSGDQLEAAARDTRDQFLDTLQPHGLHDFFKKKKKKKKKKKKKKKK
;
A
#
# COMPACT_ATOMS: atom_id res chain seq x y z
N MET A 1 16.17 -0.27 33.57
CA MET A 1 15.24 -1.43 33.63
C MET A 1 16.07 -2.70 33.55
N ALA A 2 15.66 -3.79 34.22
CA ALA A 2 16.31 -5.07 33.99
C ALA A 2 16.14 -5.48 32.51
N PRO A 3 17.16 -6.10 31.88
CA PRO A 3 17.06 -6.50 30.47
C PRO A 3 15.91 -7.50 30.31
N GLN A 4 14.86 -7.09 29.62
CA GLN A 4 13.77 -7.99 29.26
C GLN A 4 14.28 -8.93 28.17
N MET A 5 14.57 -10.18 28.56
CA MET A 5 15.08 -11.22 27.66
C MET A 5 13.93 -11.90 26.90
N TYR A 6 13.12 -11.11 26.19
CA TYR A 6 12.14 -11.65 25.25
C TYR A 6 12.28 -11.03 23.86
N GLU A 7 11.72 -11.69 22.87
CA GLU A 7 11.57 -11.19 21.51
C GLU A 7 10.08 -11.07 21.18
N PHE A 8 9.70 -9.93 20.60
CA PHE A 8 8.37 -9.75 20.04
C PHE A 8 8.35 -10.29 18.61
N HIS A 9 7.70 -11.44 18.44
CA HIS A 9 7.45 -12.03 17.14
C HIS A 9 6.11 -11.53 16.62
N LEU A 10 6.11 -11.03 15.39
CA LEU A 10 4.89 -10.49 14.78
C LEU A 10 3.89 -11.61 14.52
N PRO A 11 2.68 -11.53 15.09
CA PRO A 11 1.70 -12.61 14.93
C PRO A 11 0.97 -12.49 13.60
N LEU A 12 0.61 -13.64 13.00
CA LEU A 12 -0.29 -13.69 11.84
C LEU A 12 -1.74 -13.44 12.28
N SER A 13 -2.12 -13.93 13.47
CA SER A 13 -3.40 -13.68 14.11
C SER A 13 -3.21 -13.20 15.55
N PRO A 14 -4.01 -12.23 16.07
CA PRO A 14 -3.83 -11.69 17.42
C PRO A 14 -3.78 -12.77 18.51
N GLU A 15 -4.54 -13.86 18.33
CA GLU A 15 -4.65 -14.96 19.28
C GLU A 15 -3.33 -15.73 19.47
N GLU A 16 -2.38 -15.61 18.54
CA GLU A 16 -1.03 -16.18 18.69
C GLU A 16 -0.27 -15.52 19.83
N LEU A 17 -0.55 -14.23 20.13
CA LEU A 17 0.06 -13.52 21.25
C LEU A 17 -0.42 -14.04 22.62
N LEU A 18 -1.47 -14.87 22.68
CA LEU A 18 -1.95 -15.48 23.92
C LEU A 18 -1.30 -16.85 24.19
N LYS A 19 -0.57 -17.40 23.22
CA LYS A 19 0.03 -18.73 23.30
C LYS A 19 1.54 -18.58 23.40
N SER A 20 2.17 -19.37 24.27
CA SER A 20 3.62 -19.48 24.29
C SER A 20 4.09 -20.23 23.04
N GLY A 21 4.64 -19.53 22.06
CA GLY A 21 5.16 -20.11 20.82
C GLY A 21 6.63 -20.56 20.90
N GLY A 22 7.34 -20.26 21.99
CA GLY A 22 8.74 -20.65 22.17
C GLY A 22 9.40 -20.07 23.43
N VAL A 23 10.67 -20.43 23.66
CA VAL A 23 11.49 -19.87 24.74
C VAL A 23 11.80 -18.40 24.44
N ASN A 24 11.70 -17.52 25.44
CA ASN A 24 11.96 -16.09 25.31
C ASN A 24 11.08 -15.35 24.29
N GLN A 25 9.88 -15.85 24.00
CA GLN A 25 8.92 -15.12 23.17
C GLN A 25 8.01 -14.25 24.04
N TYR A 26 7.70 -13.03 23.59
CA TYR A 26 6.67 -12.22 24.21
C TYR A 26 5.30 -12.90 24.11
N VAL A 27 4.57 -12.94 25.22
CA VAL A 27 3.18 -13.39 25.30
C VAL A 27 2.41 -12.36 26.11
N VAL A 28 1.19 -12.07 25.68
CA VAL A 28 0.25 -11.25 26.44
C VAL A 28 -0.06 -11.96 27.75
N GLN A 29 0.22 -11.29 28.86
CA GLN A 29 0.08 -11.86 30.20
C GLN A 29 -1.37 -11.77 30.68
N GLU A 30 -2.05 -10.66 30.37
CA GLU A 30 -3.42 -10.42 30.79
C GLU A 30 -4.25 -9.74 29.70
N VAL A 31 -5.44 -10.29 29.43
CA VAL A 31 -6.49 -9.60 28.68
C VAL A 31 -7.38 -8.85 29.65
N LEU A 32 -7.15 -7.54 29.75
CA LEU A 32 -7.82 -6.66 30.70
C LEU A 32 -9.31 -6.49 30.37
N SER A 33 -10.16 -6.57 31.41
CA SER A 33 -11.59 -6.25 31.25
C SER A 33 -11.81 -4.78 30.89
N ILE A 34 -12.89 -4.49 30.15
CA ILE A 34 -13.23 -3.15 29.62
C ILE A 34 -13.15 -2.04 30.70
N LYS A 35 -13.62 -2.31 31.92
CA LYS A 35 -13.59 -1.35 33.04
C LYS A 35 -12.18 -0.90 33.46
N HIS A 36 -11.16 -1.72 33.21
CA HIS A 36 -9.78 -1.42 33.56
C HIS A 36 -9.00 -0.74 32.43
N LEU A 37 -9.54 -0.69 31.20
CA LEU A 37 -8.81 -0.12 30.06
C LEU A 37 -8.52 1.39 30.22
N PRO A 38 -9.48 2.26 30.61
CA PRO A 38 -9.21 3.69 30.77
C PRO A 38 -8.13 4.04 31.81
N PRO A 39 -8.11 3.47 33.04
CA PRO A 39 -7.01 3.73 33.97
C PRO A 39 -5.67 3.15 33.49
N GLN A 40 -5.66 2.00 32.83
CA GLN A 40 -4.42 1.40 32.31
C GLN A 40 -3.84 2.20 31.13
N LEU A 41 -4.69 2.74 30.25
CA LEU A 41 -4.23 3.67 29.20
C LEU A 41 -3.61 4.93 29.81
N ARG A 42 -4.19 5.49 30.88
CA ARG A 42 -3.60 6.63 31.61
C ARG A 42 -2.27 6.28 32.27
N ALA A 43 -2.14 5.07 32.82
CA ALA A 43 -0.87 4.59 33.36
C ALA A 43 0.19 4.48 32.25
N PHE A 44 -0.17 3.94 31.08
CA PHE A 44 0.74 3.89 29.93
C PHE A 44 1.14 5.30 29.46
N GLN A 45 0.20 6.24 29.37
CA GLN A 45 0.51 7.64 29.05
C GLN A 45 1.50 8.28 30.04
N ALA A 46 1.35 7.99 31.34
CA ALA A 46 2.29 8.47 32.36
C ALA A 46 3.68 7.83 32.21
N ALA A 47 3.74 6.51 31.97
CA ALA A 47 4.99 5.80 31.73
C ALA A 47 5.70 6.32 30.47
N PHE A 48 4.96 6.58 29.39
CA PHE A 48 5.50 7.16 28.16
C PHE A 48 6.13 8.54 28.39
N ARG A 49 5.53 9.39 29.24
CA ARG A 49 6.14 10.70 29.58
C ARG A 49 7.47 10.56 30.31
N ALA A 50 7.65 9.49 31.09
CA ALA A 50 8.84 9.27 31.90
C ALA A 50 9.95 8.49 31.15
N GLN A 51 9.56 7.51 30.32
CA GLN A 51 10.47 6.53 29.72
C GLN A 51 10.51 6.61 28.19
N GLY A 52 9.70 7.47 27.58
CA GLY A 52 9.58 7.56 26.13
C GLY A 52 8.90 6.33 25.51
N PRO A 53 9.15 6.06 24.21
CA PRO A 53 8.47 5.03 23.44
C PRO A 53 8.69 3.59 23.94
N LEU A 54 9.77 3.34 24.70
CA LEU A 54 10.06 2.03 25.28
C LEU A 54 9.05 1.63 26.37
N ALA A 55 8.25 2.56 26.89
CA ALA A 55 7.13 2.23 27.79
C ALA A 55 6.17 1.19 27.18
N MET A 56 6.10 1.08 25.85
CA MET A 56 5.31 0.05 25.16
C MET A 56 5.67 -1.37 25.63
N LEU A 57 6.92 -1.64 25.95
CA LEU A 57 7.40 -2.97 26.40
C LEU A 57 6.75 -3.44 27.72
N GLN A 58 6.20 -2.52 28.51
CA GLN A 58 5.51 -2.83 29.77
C GLN A 58 3.98 -2.75 29.65
N HIS A 59 3.48 -2.06 28.62
CA HIS A 59 2.08 -1.68 28.51
C HIS A 59 1.38 -2.25 27.27
N PHE A 60 2.06 -3.09 26.49
CA PHE A 60 1.50 -3.68 25.28
C PHE A 60 0.19 -4.45 25.54
N ASP A 61 0.06 -5.16 26.67
CA ASP A 61 -1.18 -5.84 27.08
C ASP A 61 -2.39 -4.91 27.17
N THR A 62 -2.17 -3.62 27.51
CA THR A 62 -3.23 -2.61 27.51
C THR A 62 -3.76 -2.38 26.11
N ILE A 63 -2.86 -2.22 25.13
CA ILE A 63 -3.23 -1.99 23.74
C ILE A 63 -3.83 -3.26 23.12
N TYR A 64 -3.24 -4.42 23.40
CA TYR A 64 -3.80 -5.70 22.99
C TYR A 64 -5.26 -5.86 23.48
N SER A 65 -5.51 -5.56 24.76
CA SER A 65 -6.85 -5.67 25.35
C SER A 65 -7.84 -4.67 24.73
N ILE A 66 -7.39 -3.46 24.38
CA ILE A 66 -8.19 -2.47 23.66
C ILE A 66 -8.56 -2.99 22.26
N LEU A 67 -7.61 -3.56 21.52
CA LEU A 67 -7.86 -4.16 20.21
C LEU A 67 -8.80 -5.37 20.30
N HIS A 68 -8.60 -6.24 21.30
CA HIS A 68 -9.46 -7.39 21.58
C HIS A 68 -10.92 -6.97 21.85
N HIS A 69 -11.13 -5.88 22.59
CA HIS A 69 -12.45 -5.35 22.91
C HIS A 69 -12.93 -4.22 21.98
N PHE A 70 -12.26 -3.97 20.85
CA PHE A 70 -12.42 -2.75 20.05
C PHE A 70 -13.88 -2.44 19.64
N ARG A 71 -14.68 -3.47 19.38
CA ARG A 71 -16.11 -3.29 19.00
C ARG A 71 -16.99 -2.86 20.17
N SER A 72 -16.61 -3.17 21.40
CA SER A 72 -17.43 -3.02 22.61
C SER A 72 -17.03 -1.84 23.50
N ILE A 73 -15.84 -1.27 23.28
CA ILE A 73 -15.37 -0.11 24.05
C ILE A 73 -15.95 1.20 23.53
N ASP A 74 -15.96 2.20 24.43
CA ASP A 74 -16.41 3.56 24.16
C ASP A 74 -15.64 4.21 22.98
N PRO A 75 -16.31 4.96 22.08
CA PRO A 75 -15.64 5.65 20.97
C PRO A 75 -14.52 6.60 21.41
N GLY A 76 -14.70 7.33 22.52
CA GLY A 76 -13.67 8.22 23.05
C GLY A 76 -12.40 7.49 23.47
N LEU A 77 -12.54 6.30 24.06
CA LEU A 77 -11.36 5.46 24.37
C LEU A 77 -10.60 5.03 23.10
N LYS A 78 -11.31 4.76 21.99
CA LYS A 78 -10.67 4.39 20.71
C LYS A 78 -9.88 5.57 20.14
N GLU A 79 -10.48 6.76 20.15
CA GLU A 79 -9.87 8.02 19.72
C GLU A 79 -8.64 8.37 20.57
N ASP A 80 -8.79 8.37 21.90
CA ASP A 80 -7.69 8.61 22.85
C ASP A 80 -6.52 7.64 22.62
N THR A 81 -6.82 6.37 22.36
CA THR A 81 -5.80 5.35 22.08
C THR A 81 -5.09 5.64 20.76
N LEU A 82 -5.83 6.02 19.71
CA LEU A 82 -5.26 6.34 18.40
C LEU A 82 -4.33 7.55 18.48
N GLU A 83 -4.82 8.67 19.02
CA GLU A 83 -4.02 9.87 19.19
C GLU A 83 -2.76 9.58 19.99
N PHE A 84 -2.88 8.79 21.05
CA PHE A 84 -1.76 8.44 21.89
C PHE A 84 -0.74 7.57 21.14
N LEU A 85 -1.15 6.53 20.42
CA LEU A 85 -0.24 5.69 19.65
C LEU A 85 0.45 6.46 18.51
N ILE A 86 -0.24 7.42 17.87
CA ILE A 86 0.39 8.33 16.91
C ILE A 86 1.52 9.12 17.60
N LYS A 87 1.28 9.65 18.81
CA LYS A 87 2.32 10.37 19.60
C LYS A 87 3.48 9.45 19.97
N VAL A 88 3.22 8.20 20.38
CA VAL A 88 4.25 7.21 20.72
C VAL A 88 5.13 6.88 19.51
N VAL A 89 4.53 6.53 18.38
CA VAL A 89 5.27 6.19 17.14
C VAL A 89 6.02 7.41 16.59
N SER A 90 5.41 8.59 16.65
CA SER A 90 6.06 9.84 16.23
C SER A 90 7.30 10.14 17.08
N ARG A 91 7.20 10.00 18.40
CA ARG A 91 8.34 10.19 19.29
C ARG A 91 9.43 9.14 19.04
N HIS A 92 9.06 7.89 18.81
CA HIS A 92 10.05 6.85 18.49
C HIS A 92 10.78 7.14 17.18
N SER A 93 10.05 7.55 16.14
CA SER A 93 10.63 7.96 14.85
C SER A 93 11.63 9.12 15.00
N GLN A 94 11.39 10.05 15.93
CA GLN A 94 12.30 11.17 16.20
C GLN A 94 13.55 10.76 16.99
N GLU A 95 13.45 9.77 17.87
CA GLU A 95 14.57 9.30 18.70
C GLU A 95 15.45 8.27 17.97
N LEU A 96 14.85 7.48 17.07
CA LEU A 96 15.53 6.39 16.35
C LEU A 96 16.82 6.81 15.62
N PRO A 97 16.92 7.95 14.91
CA PRO A 97 18.16 8.32 14.24
C PRO A 97 19.38 8.33 15.18
N ALA A 98 19.26 8.93 16.37
CA ALA A 98 20.35 8.96 17.34
C ALA A 98 20.72 7.56 17.87
N ILE A 99 19.74 6.68 18.00
CA ILE A 99 19.93 5.29 18.44
C ILE A 99 20.60 4.46 17.34
N LEU A 100 20.20 4.67 16.09
CA LEU A 100 20.75 3.95 14.93
C LEU A 100 22.20 4.35 14.64
N ASP A 101 22.58 5.58 14.98
CA ASP A 101 23.95 6.10 14.84
C ASP A 101 24.85 5.74 16.04
N ASP A 102 24.28 5.26 17.15
CA ASP A 102 25.04 4.90 18.35
C ASP A 102 25.72 3.53 18.22
N THR A 103 26.99 3.56 17.81
CA THR A 103 27.85 2.37 17.71
C THR A 103 28.16 1.70 19.06
N THR A 104 27.87 2.35 20.18
CA THR A 104 28.11 1.83 21.54
C THR A 104 26.86 1.19 22.16
N LEU A 105 25.73 1.22 21.45
CA LEU A 105 24.45 0.68 21.91
C LEU A 105 24.58 -0.80 22.29
N SER A 106 24.20 -1.14 23.52
CA SER A 106 24.25 -2.51 23.99
C SER A 106 23.30 -3.41 23.19
N GLY A 107 23.62 -4.70 23.08
CA GLY A 107 22.73 -5.67 22.39
C GLY A 107 21.34 -5.74 23.04
N SER A 108 21.25 -5.55 24.36
CA SER A 108 19.98 -5.52 25.10
C SER A 108 19.15 -4.29 24.75
N ASP A 109 19.77 -3.11 24.69
CA ASP A 109 19.06 -1.86 24.38
C ASP A 109 18.61 -1.85 22.91
N ARG A 110 19.45 -2.34 22.00
CA ARG A 110 19.07 -2.56 20.60
C ARG A 110 17.85 -3.47 20.48
N ASN A 111 17.82 -4.58 21.24
CA ASN A 111 16.68 -5.50 21.24
C ASN A 111 15.43 -4.85 21.84
N ALA A 112 15.56 -4.03 22.88
CA ALA A 112 14.44 -3.28 23.46
C ALA A 112 13.82 -2.31 22.43
N HIS A 113 14.65 -1.57 21.68
CA HIS A 113 14.19 -0.70 20.60
C HIS A 113 13.55 -1.49 19.45
N LEU A 114 14.12 -2.64 19.07
CA LEU A 114 13.54 -3.51 18.05
C LEU A 114 12.14 -4.01 18.47
N ASN A 115 12.00 -4.56 19.68
CA ASN A 115 10.72 -5.01 20.20
C ASN A 115 9.71 -3.87 20.28
N ALA A 116 10.12 -2.72 20.83
CA ALA A 116 9.25 -1.56 20.93
C ALA A 116 8.83 -1.06 19.55
N LEU A 117 9.72 -1.08 18.55
CA LEU A 117 9.40 -0.71 17.18
C LEU A 117 8.32 -1.62 16.60
N LYS A 118 8.53 -2.95 16.68
CA LYS A 118 7.56 -3.93 16.17
C LYS A 118 6.21 -3.80 16.88
N MET A 119 6.21 -3.70 18.22
CA MET A 119 5.00 -3.52 19.03
C MET A 119 4.25 -2.22 18.69
N ASN A 120 4.97 -1.11 18.56
CA ASN A 120 4.40 0.20 18.22
C ASN A 120 3.78 0.21 16.82
N CYS A 121 4.48 -0.34 15.82
CA CYS A 121 3.95 -0.48 14.47
C CYS A 121 2.75 -1.42 14.44
N TYR A 122 2.83 -2.59 15.08
CA TYR A 122 1.72 -3.53 15.19
C TYR A 122 0.50 -2.88 15.81
N ALA A 123 0.65 -2.27 16.99
CA ALA A 123 -0.43 -1.58 17.70
C ALA A 123 -1.13 -0.53 16.82
N LEU A 124 -0.38 0.38 16.22
CA LEU A 124 -0.94 1.47 15.41
C LEU A 124 -1.63 0.93 14.15
N ILE A 125 -1.01 -0.04 13.47
CA ILE A 125 -1.57 -0.63 12.24
C ILE A 125 -2.83 -1.42 12.55
N ARG A 126 -2.84 -2.26 13.59
CA ARG A 126 -4.04 -3.03 13.97
C ARG A 126 -5.18 -2.12 14.41
N LEU A 127 -4.88 -0.97 15.01
CA LEU A 127 -5.87 0.02 15.35
C LEU A 127 -6.45 0.68 14.09
N LEU A 128 -5.59 1.08 13.14
CA LEU A 128 -6.01 1.60 11.84
C LEU A 128 -6.92 0.61 11.09
N GLU A 129 -6.51 -0.65 11.06
CA GLU A 129 -7.27 -1.73 10.43
C GLU A 129 -8.65 -1.94 11.08
N SER A 130 -8.71 -1.81 12.41
CA SER A 130 -9.92 -1.96 13.20
C SER A 130 -10.91 -0.80 12.95
N PHE A 131 -10.41 0.43 12.88
CA PHE A 131 -11.21 1.58 12.47
C PHE A 131 -11.69 1.47 11.02
N GLU A 132 -10.84 1.06 10.08
CA GLU A 132 -11.24 0.90 8.68
C GLU A 132 -12.32 -0.18 8.51
N THR A 133 -12.21 -1.29 9.26
CA THR A 133 -13.22 -2.36 9.27
C THR A 133 -14.56 -1.83 9.77
N MET A 134 -14.56 -1.05 10.86
CA MET A 134 -15.76 -0.44 11.43
C MET A 134 -16.39 0.60 10.48
N ALA A 135 -15.57 1.44 9.84
CA ALA A 135 -16.01 2.41 8.85
C ALA A 135 -16.62 1.74 7.60
N SER A 136 -16.02 0.66 7.12
CA SER A 136 -16.53 -0.13 5.99
C SER A 136 -17.90 -0.74 6.30
N GLN A 137 -18.09 -1.27 7.51
CA GLN A 137 -19.39 -1.81 7.94
C GLN A 137 -20.47 -0.72 8.03
N THR A 138 -20.14 0.46 8.56
CA THR A 138 -21.09 1.59 8.63
C THR A 138 -21.47 2.07 7.24
N ASN A 139 -20.51 2.12 6.31
CA ASN A 139 -20.75 2.48 4.92
C ASN A 139 -21.72 1.55 4.20
N LEU A 140 -21.68 0.25 4.49
CA LEU A 140 -22.63 -0.74 3.94
C LEU A 140 -24.05 -0.50 4.45
N VAL A 141 -24.21 -0.30 5.76
CA VAL A 141 -25.53 -0.04 6.38
C VAL A 141 -26.14 1.28 5.89
N ASP A 142 -25.33 2.31 5.62
CA ASP A 142 -25.81 3.60 5.12
C ASP A 142 -26.24 3.57 3.64
N LEU A 143 -25.70 2.65 2.84
CA LEU A 143 -26.14 2.47 1.45
C LEU A 143 -27.58 1.92 1.39
N ASP A 144 -27.99 1.11 2.36
CA ASP A 144 -29.33 0.54 2.45
C ASP A 144 -30.40 1.55 2.95
N LEU A 145 -29.99 2.63 3.64
CA LEU A 145 -30.89 3.55 4.34
C LEU A 145 -31.09 4.93 3.68
N GLY A 146 -30.55 5.15 2.47
CA GLY A 146 -30.87 6.37 1.71
C GLY A 146 -30.24 7.67 2.23
N GLY A 147 -28.91 7.75 2.25
CA GLY A 147 -28.12 8.88 1.74
C GLY A 147 -28.08 10.26 2.44
N LYS A 148 -28.95 10.62 3.40
CA LYS A 148 -28.83 11.92 4.11
C LYS A 148 -28.30 11.76 5.53
N GLY A 149 -27.05 12.20 5.77
CA GLY A 149 -26.45 12.28 7.12
C GLY A 149 -25.15 11.49 7.36
N LYS A 150 -24.60 10.83 6.33
CA LYS A 150 -23.44 9.93 6.41
C LYS A 150 -22.26 10.47 7.23
N LYS A 151 -21.81 11.71 6.97
CA LYS A 151 -20.64 12.30 7.66
C LYS A 151 -20.90 12.52 9.17
N ALA A 152 -22.11 12.95 9.54
CA ALA A 152 -22.48 13.12 10.95
C ALA A 152 -22.58 11.76 11.66
N ARG A 153 -23.06 10.72 10.97
CA ARG A 153 -23.18 9.36 11.52
C ARG A 153 -21.83 8.67 11.70
N THR A 154 -20.90 8.81 10.73
CA THR A 154 -19.53 8.30 10.85
C THR A 154 -18.80 8.98 12.02
N LYS A 155 -18.91 10.31 12.15
CA LYS A 155 -18.32 11.02 13.28
C LYS A 155 -18.95 10.64 14.62
N ALA A 156 -20.27 10.43 14.67
CA ALA A 156 -20.94 9.93 15.87
C ALA A 156 -20.53 8.49 16.22
N ALA A 157 -20.24 7.64 15.23
CA ALA A 157 -19.82 6.25 15.45
C ALA A 157 -18.38 6.13 15.97
N HIS A 158 -17.49 7.02 15.53
CA HIS A 158 -16.07 7.00 15.91
C HIS A 158 -15.68 8.00 17.00
N GLY A 159 -16.47 9.06 17.22
CA GLY A 159 -16.10 10.24 18.02
C GLY A 159 -15.46 11.35 17.16
N PHE A 160 -14.77 10.98 16.08
CA PHE A 160 -13.98 11.89 15.23
C PHE A 160 -14.06 11.54 13.73
N ASP A 161 -13.39 12.35 12.89
CA ASP A 161 -13.33 12.13 11.44
C ASP A 161 -12.21 11.13 11.09
N TRP A 162 -12.51 9.83 11.19
CA TRP A 162 -11.57 8.75 10.83
C TRP A 162 -10.95 8.91 9.44
N GLU A 163 -11.66 9.53 8.48
CA GLU A 163 -11.12 9.67 7.13
C GLU A 163 -9.89 10.57 7.07
N GLU A 164 -9.81 11.59 7.93
CA GLU A 164 -8.72 12.55 8.01
C GLU A 164 -7.47 11.95 8.68
N GLU A 165 -7.62 10.94 9.54
CA GLU A 165 -6.51 10.29 10.25
C GLU A 165 -5.70 9.30 9.39
N ARG A 166 -6.26 8.81 8.27
CA ARG A 166 -5.57 7.83 7.41
C ARG A 166 -4.22 8.33 6.88
N GLN A 167 -4.20 9.56 6.35
CA GLN A 167 -3.00 10.12 5.74
C GLN A 167 -1.88 10.35 6.77
N PRO A 168 -2.12 11.03 7.91
CA PRO A 168 -1.09 11.23 8.93
C PRO A 168 -0.44 9.92 9.40
N ILE A 169 -1.24 8.87 9.63
CA ILE A 169 -0.72 7.56 10.07
C ILE A 169 0.19 6.95 9.00
N LEU A 170 -0.24 6.94 7.74
CA LEU A 170 0.56 6.41 6.62
C LEU A 170 1.85 7.22 6.41
N GLN A 171 1.80 8.55 6.55
CA GLN A 171 2.98 9.40 6.46
C GLN A 171 3.97 9.12 7.58
N LEU A 172 3.49 8.92 8.80
CA LEU A 172 4.34 8.56 9.94
C LEU A 172 5.01 7.20 9.74
N LEU A 173 4.27 6.20 9.27
CA LEU A 173 4.83 4.88 8.91
C LEU A 173 5.86 5.00 7.77
N THR A 174 5.60 5.86 6.78
CA THR A 174 6.54 6.13 5.68
C THR A 174 7.83 6.75 6.19
N GLN A 175 7.75 7.75 7.07
CA GLN A 175 8.92 8.40 7.69
C GLN A 175 9.78 7.38 8.45
N LEU A 176 9.13 6.48 9.19
CA LEU A 176 9.81 5.43 9.93
C LEU A 176 10.55 4.46 8.99
N LEU A 177 9.91 4.03 7.89
CA LEU A 177 10.53 3.19 6.87
C LEU A 177 11.64 3.91 6.05
N GLN A 178 11.71 5.23 6.10
CA GLN A 178 12.81 5.95 5.45
C GLN A 178 14.10 5.92 6.27
N LEU A 179 14.01 5.65 7.58
CA LEU A 179 15.17 5.48 8.45
C LEU A 179 15.86 4.13 8.17
N ASP A 180 17.14 4.02 8.55
CA ASP A 180 17.92 2.78 8.48
C ASP A 180 17.58 1.79 9.62
N ILE A 181 16.29 1.59 9.88
CA ILE A 181 15.79 0.74 10.98
C ILE A 181 16.29 -0.69 10.91
N ARG A 182 16.75 -1.16 9.74
CA ARG A 182 17.34 -2.49 9.58
C ARG A 182 18.51 -2.73 10.55
N HIS A 183 19.24 -1.70 10.96
CA HIS A 183 20.35 -1.85 11.90
C HIS A 183 19.89 -2.29 13.31
N LEU A 184 18.59 -2.24 13.62
CA LEU A 184 18.04 -2.84 14.84
C LEU A 184 17.98 -4.38 14.76
N TRP A 185 17.83 -4.95 13.56
CA TRP A 185 17.82 -6.39 13.34
C TRP A 185 19.24 -6.95 13.33
N ASN A 186 19.41 -8.16 13.88
CA ASN A 186 20.65 -8.90 13.74
C ASN A 186 20.95 -9.13 12.24
N HIS A 187 22.19 -8.85 11.82
CA HIS A 187 22.62 -8.92 10.41
C HIS A 187 21.91 -7.95 9.45
N SER A 188 21.11 -7.00 9.96
CA SER A 188 20.34 -6.05 9.14
C SER A 188 19.35 -6.68 8.16
N ILE A 189 18.84 -7.87 8.49
CA ILE A 189 17.80 -8.57 7.73
C ILE A 189 16.47 -8.37 8.46
N ILE A 190 15.56 -7.67 7.80
CA ILE A 190 14.21 -7.44 8.32
C ILE A 190 13.33 -8.64 7.95
N GLU A 191 12.58 -9.13 8.94
CA GLU A 191 11.62 -10.22 8.77
C GLU A 191 10.46 -9.85 7.83
N GLU A 192 9.99 -10.81 7.04
CA GLU A 192 8.93 -10.58 6.04
C GLU A 192 7.60 -10.18 6.68
N GLU A 193 7.35 -10.66 7.90
CA GLU A 193 6.17 -10.35 8.70
C GLU A 193 6.06 -8.85 9.00
N PHE A 194 7.19 -8.17 9.25
CA PHE A 194 7.21 -6.72 9.48
C PHE A 194 6.86 -5.96 8.22
N VAL A 195 7.48 -6.32 7.08
CA VAL A 195 7.19 -5.69 5.79
C VAL A 195 5.73 -5.95 5.39
N SER A 196 5.24 -7.17 5.60
CA SER A 196 3.87 -7.57 5.30
C SER A 196 2.84 -6.88 6.19
N LEU A 197 3.13 -6.66 7.47
CA LEU A 197 2.28 -5.88 8.37
C LEU A 197 2.12 -4.44 7.85
N VAL A 198 3.23 -3.77 7.56
CA VAL A 198 3.23 -2.34 7.17
C VAL A 198 2.65 -2.12 5.78
N THR A 199 2.95 -3.00 4.82
CA THR A 199 2.41 -2.89 3.46
C THR A 199 0.98 -3.44 3.36
N GLY A 200 0.62 -4.44 4.17
CA GLY A 200 -0.69 -5.07 4.22
C GLY A 200 -1.81 -4.07 4.52
N CYS A 201 -1.58 -3.13 5.43
CA CYS A 201 -2.57 -2.10 5.75
C CYS A 201 -2.85 -1.17 4.56
N CYS A 202 -1.84 -0.91 3.71
CA CYS A 202 -2.01 -0.12 2.51
C CYS A 202 -2.91 -0.81 1.49
N TYR A 203 -2.68 -2.10 1.23
CA TYR A 203 -3.52 -2.87 0.32
C TYR A 203 -4.96 -2.95 0.82
N ARG A 204 -5.16 -3.18 2.12
CA ARG A 204 -6.51 -3.18 2.72
C ARG A 204 -7.24 -1.86 2.54
N LEU A 205 -6.57 -0.72 2.72
CA LEU A 205 -7.17 0.60 2.48
C LEU A 205 -7.56 0.80 1.01
N LEU A 206 -6.79 0.25 0.07
CA LEU A 206 -7.12 0.31 -1.35
C LEU A 206 -8.34 -0.55 -1.72
N GLU A 207 -8.69 -1.58 -0.95
CA GLU A 207 -9.90 -2.39 -1.19
C GLU A 207 -11.20 -1.57 -1.01
N ASN A 208 -11.13 -0.40 -0.37
CA ASN A 208 -12.27 0.49 -0.18
C ASN A 208 -12.90 0.89 -1.55
N PRO A 209 -14.20 0.61 -1.80
CA PRO A 209 -14.85 0.91 -3.09
C PRO A 209 -14.83 2.40 -3.46
N THR A 210 -14.69 3.28 -2.48
CA THR A 210 -14.67 4.74 -2.68
C THR A 210 -13.26 5.30 -2.82
N ILE A 211 -12.22 4.46 -2.83
CA ILE A 211 -10.82 4.91 -2.83
C ILE A 211 -10.48 5.80 -4.03
N ASN A 212 -11.20 5.67 -5.16
CA ASN A 212 -11.01 6.50 -6.35
C ASN A 212 -11.59 7.92 -6.23
N HIS A 213 -12.45 8.19 -5.23
CA HIS A 213 -13.06 9.50 -5.02
C HIS A 213 -11.99 10.56 -4.69
N GLN A 214 -12.24 11.82 -5.07
CA GLN A 214 -11.27 12.91 -4.85
C GLN A 214 -10.92 13.13 -3.37
N LYS A 215 -11.88 12.92 -2.46
CA LYS A 215 -11.65 13.01 -1.01
C LYS A 215 -10.54 12.07 -0.51
N ASN A 216 -10.38 10.91 -1.15
CA ASN A 216 -9.38 9.90 -0.77
C ASN A 216 -8.04 10.11 -1.49
N ARG A 217 -7.87 11.21 -2.23
CA ARG A 217 -6.61 11.52 -2.92
C ARG A 217 -5.41 11.55 -1.97
N PRO A 218 -5.47 12.22 -0.80
CA PRO A 218 -4.32 12.26 0.10
C PRO A 218 -3.94 10.88 0.64
N THR A 219 -4.93 10.03 0.93
CA THR A 219 -4.72 8.63 1.31
C THR A 219 -4.04 7.84 0.19
N ARG A 220 -4.50 7.97 -1.07
CA ARG A 220 -3.87 7.29 -2.22
C ARG A 220 -2.42 7.72 -2.42
N GLU A 221 -2.13 9.02 -2.28
CA GLU A 221 -0.77 9.57 -2.38
C GLU A 221 0.11 9.01 -1.25
N ALA A 222 -0.37 9.00 -0.01
CA ALA A 222 0.35 8.43 1.13
C ALA A 222 0.62 6.92 0.98
N ILE A 223 -0.36 6.13 0.54
CA ILE A 223 -0.19 4.70 0.23
C ILE A 223 0.88 4.51 -0.85
N THR A 224 0.82 5.32 -1.91
CA THR A 224 1.77 5.24 -3.02
C THR A 224 3.20 5.48 -2.53
N HIS A 225 3.42 6.48 -1.68
CA HIS A 225 4.74 6.78 -1.15
C HIS A 225 5.25 5.70 -0.18
N LEU A 226 4.41 5.19 0.72
CA LEU A 226 4.78 4.11 1.64
C LEU A 226 5.23 2.86 0.88
N LEU A 227 4.43 2.42 -0.08
CA LEU A 227 4.77 1.26 -0.92
C LEU A 227 6.00 1.52 -1.80
N GLY A 228 6.23 2.76 -2.25
CA GLY A 228 7.46 3.14 -2.96
C GLY A 228 8.71 2.98 -2.11
N VAL A 229 8.65 3.35 -0.83
CA VAL A 229 9.74 3.10 0.14
C VAL A 229 9.93 1.60 0.39
N ALA A 230 8.85 0.85 0.55
CA ALA A 230 8.91 -0.61 0.72
C ALA A 230 9.58 -1.31 -0.49
N LEU A 231 9.24 -0.89 -1.71
CA LEU A 231 9.85 -1.40 -2.94
C LEU A 231 11.34 -1.11 -3.04
N THR A 232 11.78 0.08 -2.62
CA THR A 232 13.17 0.52 -2.76
C THR A 232 14.09 0.04 -1.65
N ARG A 233 13.57 -0.16 -0.43
CA ARG A 233 14.40 -0.42 0.76
C ARG A 233 14.13 -1.77 1.45
N TYR A 234 13.01 -2.43 1.18
CA TYR A 234 12.53 -3.59 1.97
C TYR A 234 12.19 -4.83 1.13
N ASN A 235 12.78 -4.96 -0.06
CA ASN A 235 12.61 -6.14 -0.93
C ASN A 235 11.14 -6.51 -1.24
N HIS A 236 10.25 -5.52 -1.31
CA HIS A 236 8.81 -5.74 -1.44
C HIS A 236 8.33 -6.02 -2.88
N MET A 237 9.24 -6.23 -3.84
CA MET A 237 8.90 -6.31 -5.27
C MET A 237 7.96 -7.46 -5.60
N LEU A 238 8.30 -8.68 -5.17
CA LEU A 238 7.50 -9.89 -5.43
C LEU A 238 6.09 -9.74 -4.84
N SER A 239 6.01 -9.39 -3.56
CA SER A 239 4.74 -9.22 -2.84
C SER A 239 3.89 -8.10 -3.45
N ALA A 240 4.50 -6.99 -3.87
CA ALA A 240 3.80 -5.92 -4.56
C ALA A 240 3.22 -6.38 -5.90
N THR A 241 4.00 -7.09 -6.73
CA THR A 241 3.51 -7.64 -8.00
C THR A 241 2.32 -8.54 -7.77
N VAL A 242 2.42 -9.52 -6.85
CA VAL A 242 1.33 -10.44 -6.53
C VAL A 242 0.08 -9.68 -6.08
N LYS A 243 0.23 -8.70 -5.17
CA LYS A 243 -0.90 -7.92 -4.67
C LYS A 243 -1.55 -7.07 -5.77
N ILE A 244 -0.78 -6.46 -6.66
CA ILE A 244 -1.34 -5.69 -7.78
C ILE A 244 -2.15 -6.59 -8.71
N ILE A 245 -1.64 -7.77 -9.05
CA ILE A 245 -2.36 -8.74 -9.89
C ILE A 245 -3.68 -9.15 -9.21
N GLN A 246 -3.63 -9.55 -7.93
CA GLN A 246 -4.83 -9.91 -7.17
C GLN A 246 -5.85 -8.76 -7.14
N MET A 247 -5.40 -7.53 -6.91
CA MET A 247 -6.29 -6.38 -6.83
C MET A 247 -6.94 -6.03 -8.18
N LEU A 248 -6.20 -6.17 -9.29
CA LEU A 248 -6.76 -5.99 -10.64
C LEU A 248 -7.79 -7.07 -10.98
N GLN A 249 -7.64 -8.28 -10.45
CA GLN A 249 -8.61 -9.37 -10.62
C GLN A 249 -9.91 -9.10 -9.86
N HIS A 250 -9.81 -8.60 -8.63
CA HIS A 250 -10.95 -8.49 -7.73
C HIS A 250 -11.65 -7.13 -7.73
N PHE A 251 -10.98 -6.04 -8.16
CA PHE A 251 -11.48 -4.69 -8.01
C PHE A 251 -11.34 -3.85 -9.30
N GLU A 252 -12.38 -3.82 -10.13
CA GLU A 252 -12.37 -3.10 -11.40
C GLU A 252 -12.03 -1.60 -11.27
N HIS A 253 -12.39 -0.96 -10.16
CA HIS A 253 -12.19 0.48 -9.94
C HIS A 253 -10.73 0.87 -9.63
N LEU A 254 -9.84 -0.12 -9.42
CA LEU A 254 -8.47 0.14 -8.97
C LEU A 254 -7.46 0.35 -10.08
N ALA A 255 -7.74 -0.05 -11.32
CA ALA A 255 -6.78 0.10 -12.41
C ALA A 255 -6.18 1.53 -12.51
N PRO A 256 -6.98 2.63 -12.49
CA PRO A 256 -6.41 3.98 -12.56
C PRO A 256 -5.54 4.38 -11.36
N VAL A 257 -5.88 3.84 -10.18
CA VAL A 257 -5.15 4.07 -8.93
C VAL A 257 -3.81 3.34 -8.96
N LEU A 258 -3.82 2.06 -9.33
CA LEU A 258 -2.62 1.24 -9.43
C LEU A 258 -1.69 1.73 -10.54
N VAL A 259 -2.23 2.16 -11.68
CA VAL A 259 -1.41 2.79 -12.73
C VAL A 259 -0.77 4.08 -12.24
N ALA A 260 -1.44 4.86 -11.38
CA ALA A 260 -0.84 6.08 -10.82
C ALA A 260 0.34 5.74 -9.92
N ALA A 261 0.15 4.76 -9.05
CA ALA A 261 1.17 4.30 -8.13
C ALA A 261 2.37 3.69 -8.87
N VAL A 262 2.14 2.74 -9.77
CA VAL A 262 3.18 2.08 -10.58
C VAL A 262 3.94 3.08 -11.45
N SER A 263 3.25 4.05 -12.05
CA SER A 263 3.92 5.11 -12.82
C SER A 263 4.87 5.91 -11.92
N LEU A 264 4.39 6.33 -10.74
CA LEU A 264 5.19 7.09 -9.78
C LEU A 264 6.39 6.29 -9.28
N TRP A 265 6.22 5.00 -8.98
CA TRP A 265 7.34 4.15 -8.56
C TRP A 265 8.38 4.01 -9.66
N ALA A 266 7.95 3.86 -10.91
CA ALA A 266 8.85 3.72 -12.05
C ALA A 266 9.60 5.01 -12.40
N THR A 267 8.97 6.17 -12.24
CA THR A 267 9.58 7.48 -12.59
C THR A 267 10.31 8.15 -11.44
N ASP A 268 9.70 8.19 -10.26
CA ASP A 268 10.15 9.03 -9.16
C ASP A 268 10.97 8.22 -8.14
N TYR A 269 10.65 6.93 -7.96
CA TYR A 269 11.45 6.00 -7.14
C TYR A 269 12.46 5.17 -7.96
N GLY A 270 12.48 5.34 -9.29
CA GLY A 270 13.41 4.62 -10.17
C GLY A 270 13.14 3.11 -10.32
N MET A 271 12.03 2.60 -9.78
CA MET A 271 11.67 1.18 -9.78
C MET A 271 11.09 0.72 -11.12
N LYS A 272 11.82 0.92 -12.23
CA LYS A 272 11.32 0.61 -13.58
C LYS A 272 10.96 -0.87 -13.78
N SER A 273 11.66 -1.79 -13.10
CA SER A 273 11.44 -3.23 -13.20
C SER A 273 10.04 -3.68 -12.77
N ILE A 274 9.37 -2.94 -11.87
CA ILE A 274 8.02 -3.30 -11.42
C ILE A 274 7.01 -3.33 -12.58
N VAL A 275 7.20 -2.47 -13.59
CA VAL A 275 6.38 -2.48 -14.81
C VAL A 275 6.55 -3.81 -15.54
N GLY A 276 7.78 -4.27 -15.71
CA GLY A 276 8.08 -5.54 -16.38
C GLY A 276 7.55 -6.74 -15.62
N GLU A 277 7.70 -6.77 -14.29
CA GLU A 277 7.17 -7.85 -13.45
C GLU A 277 5.65 -7.97 -13.53
N ILE A 278 4.91 -6.86 -13.42
CA ILE A 278 3.45 -6.86 -13.54
C ILE A 278 3.02 -7.27 -14.96
N VAL A 279 3.67 -6.74 -15.99
CA VAL A 279 3.37 -7.08 -17.38
C VAL A 279 3.63 -8.54 -17.67
N ARG A 280 4.69 -9.12 -17.08
CA ARG A 280 5.02 -10.54 -17.19
C ARG A 280 3.94 -11.42 -16.58
N GLU A 281 3.48 -11.11 -15.38
CA GLU A 281 2.39 -11.86 -14.73
C GLU A 281 1.06 -11.77 -15.51
N ILE A 282 0.76 -10.61 -16.10
CA ILE A 282 -0.44 -10.45 -16.96
C ILE A 282 -0.27 -11.24 -18.27
N GLY A 283 0.89 -11.11 -18.92
CA GLY A 283 1.16 -11.75 -20.22
C GLY A 283 1.18 -13.28 -20.18
N GLN A 284 1.46 -13.86 -19.00
CA GLN A 284 1.44 -15.30 -18.79
C GLN A 284 0.04 -15.88 -18.57
N LYS A 285 -1.02 -15.06 -18.53
CA LYS A 285 -2.40 -15.53 -18.37
C LYS A 285 -2.89 -16.25 -19.61
N CYS A 286 -3.16 -17.55 -19.47
CA CYS A 286 -3.66 -18.35 -20.59
C CYS A 286 -5.10 -17.95 -20.99
N PRO A 287 -5.54 -18.24 -22.23
CA PRO A 287 -6.89 -17.89 -22.70
C PRO A 287 -8.01 -18.46 -21.82
N GLN A 288 -7.82 -19.64 -21.23
CA GLN A 288 -8.79 -20.28 -20.35
C GLN A 288 -8.96 -19.52 -19.03
N GLU A 289 -7.86 -19.01 -18.45
CA GLU A 289 -7.91 -18.17 -17.25
C GLU A 289 -8.65 -16.86 -17.53
N LEU A 290 -8.31 -16.19 -18.65
CA LEU A 290 -8.92 -14.92 -19.03
C LEU A 290 -10.43 -15.06 -19.30
N SER A 291 -10.86 -16.17 -19.91
CA SER A 291 -12.28 -16.43 -20.18
C SER A 291 -13.07 -16.79 -18.92
N ARG A 292 -12.44 -17.41 -17.93
CA ARG A 292 -13.07 -17.76 -16.64
C ARG A 292 -13.26 -16.55 -15.73
N ASP A 293 -12.44 -15.51 -15.89
CA ASP A 293 -12.52 -14.26 -15.12
C ASP A 293 -12.62 -13.02 -16.03
N PRO A 294 -13.81 -12.72 -16.58
CA PRO A 294 -14.01 -11.55 -17.43
C PRO A 294 -13.78 -10.22 -16.70
N SER A 295 -14.09 -10.16 -15.39
CA SER A 295 -13.89 -8.97 -14.55
C SER A 295 -12.41 -8.67 -14.39
N GLY A 296 -11.62 -9.67 -13.97
CA GLY A 296 -10.18 -9.51 -13.85
C GLY A 296 -9.50 -9.22 -15.19
N THR A 297 -9.96 -9.85 -16.27
CA THR A 297 -9.45 -9.56 -17.62
C THR A 297 -9.72 -8.11 -18.03
N LYS A 298 -10.89 -7.56 -17.70
CA LYS A 298 -11.20 -6.15 -17.91
C LYS A 298 -10.28 -5.25 -17.06
N GLY A 299 -10.00 -5.64 -15.82
CA GLY A 299 -9.03 -4.98 -14.95
C GLY A 299 -7.63 -4.92 -15.56
N PHE A 300 -7.11 -6.05 -16.05
CA PHE A 300 -5.82 -6.13 -16.75
C PHE A 300 -5.78 -5.27 -18.02
N ALA A 301 -6.81 -5.37 -18.87
CA ALA A 301 -6.90 -4.59 -20.09
C ALA A 301 -6.93 -3.08 -19.81
N ALA A 302 -7.69 -2.65 -18.80
CA ALA A 302 -7.73 -1.25 -18.37
C ALA A 302 -6.37 -0.78 -17.84
N PHE A 303 -5.72 -1.59 -17.00
CA PHE A 303 -4.41 -1.30 -16.45
C PHE A 303 -3.35 -1.14 -17.56
N LEU A 304 -3.23 -2.11 -18.47
CA LEU A 304 -2.26 -2.07 -19.58
C LEU A 304 -2.49 -0.84 -20.48
N THR A 305 -3.75 -0.55 -20.82
CA THR A 305 -4.10 0.60 -21.65
C THR A 305 -3.67 1.90 -20.99
N GLU A 306 -4.03 2.12 -19.72
CA GLU A 306 -3.70 3.37 -19.04
C GLU A 306 -2.20 3.47 -18.69
N LEU A 307 -1.54 2.35 -18.38
CA LEU A 307 -0.10 2.31 -18.15
C LEU A 307 0.68 2.72 -19.40
N ALA A 308 0.27 2.24 -20.58
CA ALA A 308 0.84 2.66 -21.85
C ALA A 308 0.63 4.15 -22.15
N GLU A 309 -0.47 4.74 -21.67
CA GLU A 309 -0.67 6.19 -21.78
C GLU A 309 0.32 6.99 -20.92
N ARG A 310 0.67 6.49 -19.72
CA ARG A 310 1.50 7.20 -18.74
C ARG A 310 3.00 6.97 -18.88
N VAL A 311 3.43 5.73 -19.03
CA VAL A 311 4.86 5.34 -19.05
C VAL A 311 5.22 4.46 -20.27
N PRO A 312 4.89 4.90 -21.51
CA PRO A 312 5.06 4.06 -22.71
C PRO A 312 6.51 3.64 -22.96
N ALA A 313 7.49 4.50 -22.65
CA ALA A 313 8.91 4.18 -22.83
C ALA A 313 9.40 3.06 -21.91
N ILE A 314 8.84 2.94 -20.71
CA ILE A 314 9.19 1.89 -19.75
C ILE A 314 8.50 0.58 -20.17
N LEU A 315 7.20 0.65 -20.48
CA LEU A 315 6.41 -0.49 -20.95
C LEU A 315 6.98 -1.12 -22.22
N MET A 316 7.60 -0.31 -23.09
CA MET A 316 8.18 -0.79 -24.36
C MET A 316 9.16 -1.96 -24.17
N SER A 317 9.93 -1.96 -23.08
CA SER A 317 10.90 -3.03 -22.78
C SER A 317 10.27 -4.40 -22.51
N SER A 318 8.96 -4.46 -22.23
CA SER A 318 8.24 -5.69 -21.90
C SER A 318 7.11 -5.97 -22.90
N MET A 319 7.06 -5.23 -24.02
CA MET A 319 5.95 -5.31 -24.96
C MET A 319 5.86 -6.66 -25.66
N CYS A 320 7.00 -7.31 -25.91
CA CYS A 320 7.06 -8.63 -26.54
C CYS A 320 6.24 -9.69 -25.79
N ILE A 321 6.15 -9.59 -24.45
CA ILE A 321 5.44 -10.54 -23.60
C ILE A 321 3.92 -10.50 -23.85
N LEU A 322 3.41 -9.38 -24.38
CA LEU A 322 1.98 -9.18 -24.62
C LEU A 322 1.54 -9.56 -26.03
N LEU A 323 2.47 -9.88 -26.95
CA LEU A 323 2.14 -10.10 -28.36
C LEU A 323 1.27 -11.33 -28.58
N ASP A 324 1.44 -12.38 -27.78
CA ASP A 324 0.65 -13.61 -27.86
C ASP A 324 -0.85 -13.36 -27.63
N HIS A 325 -1.21 -12.26 -26.97
CA HIS A 325 -2.60 -11.88 -26.78
C HIS A 325 -3.25 -11.26 -28.03
N LEU A 326 -2.50 -10.83 -29.05
CA LEU A 326 -3.06 -10.26 -30.28
C LEU A 326 -3.86 -11.28 -31.09
N ASP A 327 -3.38 -12.52 -31.13
CA ASP A 327 -4.05 -13.63 -31.79
C ASP A 327 -5.07 -14.34 -30.88
N GLY A 328 -5.14 -13.92 -29.61
CA GLY A 328 -6.04 -14.50 -28.61
C GLY A 328 -7.53 -14.20 -28.86
N GLU A 329 -8.40 -15.05 -28.31
CA GLU A 329 -9.86 -14.90 -28.43
C GLU A 329 -10.41 -13.71 -27.61
N ASN A 330 -9.72 -13.32 -26.54
CA ASN A 330 -10.19 -12.26 -25.65
C ASN A 330 -9.97 -10.86 -26.27
N TYR A 331 -11.05 -10.29 -26.78
CA TYR A 331 -11.01 -8.99 -27.45
C TYR A 331 -10.55 -7.82 -26.55
N MET A 332 -10.75 -7.90 -25.23
CA MET A 332 -10.34 -6.84 -24.30
C MET A 332 -8.82 -6.77 -24.20
N MET A 333 -8.17 -7.93 -24.08
CA MET A 333 -6.71 -8.02 -24.08
C MET A 333 -6.14 -7.60 -25.43
N ARG A 334 -6.67 -8.11 -26.56
CA ARG A 334 -6.27 -7.64 -27.90
C ARG A 334 -6.30 -6.12 -28.02
N ASN A 335 -7.42 -5.51 -27.62
CA ASN A 335 -7.59 -4.07 -27.70
C ASN A 335 -6.61 -3.31 -26.79
N ALA A 336 -6.30 -3.83 -25.61
CA ALA A 336 -5.33 -3.23 -24.70
C ALA A 336 -3.91 -3.26 -25.29
N VAL A 337 -3.50 -4.38 -25.91
CA VAL A 337 -2.19 -4.52 -26.56
C VAL A 337 -2.09 -3.59 -27.77
N LEU A 338 -3.12 -3.52 -28.61
CA LEU A 338 -3.18 -2.58 -29.73
C LEU A 338 -3.13 -1.11 -29.26
N ALA A 339 -3.84 -0.79 -28.18
CA ALA A 339 -3.79 0.55 -27.59
C ALA A 339 -2.38 0.88 -27.06
N ALA A 340 -1.69 -0.09 -26.45
CA ALA A 340 -0.33 0.08 -25.97
C ALA A 340 0.66 0.30 -27.12
N MET A 341 0.61 -0.50 -28.19
CA MET A 341 1.40 -0.29 -29.41
C MET A 341 1.16 1.10 -29.99
N ALA A 342 -0.09 1.53 -30.08
CA ALA A 342 -0.43 2.85 -30.59
C ALA A 342 0.16 3.98 -29.73
N GLU A 343 0.17 3.83 -28.39
CA GLU A 343 0.82 4.80 -27.51
C GLU A 343 2.34 4.81 -27.66
N MET A 344 2.99 3.66 -27.84
CA MET A 344 4.43 3.58 -28.12
C MET A 344 4.78 4.28 -29.43
N VAL A 345 4.03 4.02 -30.50
CA VAL A 345 4.20 4.73 -31.80
C VAL A 345 4.02 6.24 -31.63
N LEU A 346 3.00 6.66 -30.87
CA LEU A 346 2.67 8.08 -30.71
C LEU A 346 3.58 8.86 -29.77
N GLN A 347 4.21 8.21 -28.78
CA GLN A 347 4.95 8.88 -27.71
C GLN A 347 6.45 8.60 -27.75
N VAL A 348 6.85 7.42 -28.21
CA VAL A 348 8.23 6.95 -28.17
C VAL A 348 8.82 6.89 -29.59
N LEU A 349 8.08 6.31 -30.53
CA LEU A 349 8.55 6.06 -31.90
C LEU A 349 8.03 7.06 -32.94
N SER A 350 7.78 8.30 -32.51
CA SER A 350 7.22 9.35 -33.38
C SER A 350 8.28 10.29 -33.98
N GLY A 351 9.55 10.13 -33.61
CA GLY A 351 10.64 11.00 -34.05
C GLY A 351 11.13 10.71 -35.46
N ASP A 352 11.59 11.74 -36.16
CA ASP A 352 12.21 11.60 -37.49
C ASP A 352 13.64 11.06 -37.41
N GLN A 353 14.31 11.24 -36.26
CA GLN A 353 15.69 10.81 -36.00
C GLN A 353 15.77 9.53 -35.13
N LEU A 354 14.91 8.55 -35.40
CA LEU A 354 15.00 7.25 -34.72
C LEU A 354 16.22 6.46 -35.23
N GLU A 355 16.83 5.68 -34.35
CA GLU A 355 17.79 4.64 -34.73
C GLU A 355 17.12 3.56 -35.59
N ALA A 356 17.90 2.80 -36.36
CA ALA A 356 17.37 1.81 -37.30
C ALA A 356 16.43 0.80 -36.62
N ALA A 357 16.86 0.17 -35.52
CA ALA A 357 16.05 -0.80 -34.78
C ALA A 357 14.73 -0.21 -34.25
N ALA A 358 14.73 1.06 -33.83
CA ALA A 358 13.53 1.75 -33.37
C ALA A 358 12.57 2.08 -34.53
N ARG A 359 13.09 2.33 -35.74
CA ARG A 359 12.25 2.45 -36.96
C ARG A 359 11.65 1.11 -37.34
N ASP A 360 12.42 0.03 -37.31
CA ASP A 360 11.92 -1.32 -37.63
C ASP A 360 10.81 -1.72 -36.66
N THR A 361 11.00 -1.47 -35.36
CA THR A 361 9.97 -1.70 -34.34
C THR A 361 8.70 -0.87 -34.60
N ARG A 362 8.86 0.40 -34.99
CA ARG A 362 7.74 1.29 -35.32
C ARG A 362 6.95 0.74 -36.50
N ASP A 363 7.65 0.35 -37.56
CA ASP A 363 7.05 -0.10 -38.80
C ASP A 363 6.32 -1.44 -38.55
N GLN A 364 6.91 -2.36 -37.78
CA GLN A 364 6.24 -3.58 -37.32
C GLN A 364 4.95 -3.27 -36.53
N PHE A 365 4.98 -2.33 -35.58
CA PHE A 365 3.77 -1.94 -34.84
C PHE A 365 2.73 -1.30 -35.77
N LEU A 366 3.12 -0.48 -36.74
CA LEU A 366 2.20 0.11 -37.69
C LEU A 366 1.52 -0.95 -38.58
N ASP A 367 2.29 -1.94 -39.04
CA ASP A 367 1.78 -3.06 -39.82
C ASP A 367 0.77 -3.89 -39.03
N THR A 368 1.04 -4.14 -37.74
CA THR A 368 0.05 -4.79 -36.85
C THR A 368 -1.20 -3.93 -36.65
N LEU A 369 -1.06 -2.60 -36.52
CA LEU A 369 -2.19 -1.71 -36.21
C LEU A 369 -3.08 -1.40 -37.42
N GLN A 370 -2.55 -1.49 -38.64
CA GLN A 370 -3.24 -1.12 -39.88
C GLN A 370 -4.51 -1.97 -40.15
N PRO A 371 -4.49 -3.32 -40.06
CA PRO A 371 -5.68 -4.15 -40.23
C PRO A 371 -6.82 -3.84 -39.26
N HIS A 372 -6.50 -3.31 -38.07
CA HIS A 372 -7.48 -3.03 -37.02
C HIS A 372 -8.15 -1.64 -37.12
N GLY A 373 -7.95 -0.91 -38.23
CA GLY A 373 -8.72 0.33 -38.50
C GLY A 373 -8.45 1.48 -37.52
N LEU A 374 -7.34 1.47 -36.78
CA LEU A 374 -7.00 2.46 -35.75
C LEU A 374 -6.65 3.85 -36.29
N HIS A 375 -6.82 4.09 -37.60
CA HIS A 375 -6.50 5.36 -38.25
C HIS A 375 -7.26 6.56 -37.64
N ASP A 376 -8.51 6.35 -37.20
CA ASP A 376 -9.32 7.37 -36.52
C ASP A 376 -8.94 7.54 -35.04
N PHE A 377 -8.48 6.47 -34.38
CA PHE A 377 -7.94 6.52 -33.02
C PHE A 377 -6.68 7.41 -32.99
N PHE A 378 -5.76 7.22 -33.93
CA PHE A 378 -4.56 8.05 -34.10
C PHE A 378 -4.91 9.53 -34.34
N LYS A 379 -5.89 9.82 -35.21
CA LYS A 379 -6.36 11.20 -35.47
C LYS A 379 -6.94 11.86 -34.21
N LYS A 380 -7.80 11.15 -33.45
CA LYS A 380 -8.41 11.66 -32.20
C LYS A 380 -7.36 11.89 -31.11
N LYS A 381 -6.41 10.97 -30.90
CA LYS A 381 -5.33 11.10 -29.91
C LYS A 381 -4.35 12.22 -30.24
N LYS A 382 -3.90 12.36 -31.50
CA LYS A 382 -3.07 13.49 -31.94
C LYS A 382 -3.75 14.83 -31.67
N LYS A 383 -5.07 14.95 -31.92
CA LYS A 383 -5.86 16.15 -31.58
C LYS A 383 -5.94 16.40 -30.06
N LYS A 384 -6.22 15.38 -29.24
CA LYS A 384 -6.24 15.51 -27.76
C LYS A 384 -4.88 15.92 -27.19
N LYS A 385 -3.77 15.33 -27.66
CA LYS A 385 -2.41 15.68 -27.22
C LYS A 385 -2.01 17.10 -27.62
N LYS A 386 -2.33 17.56 -28.84
CA LYS A 386 -2.14 18.96 -29.25
C LYS A 386 -2.92 19.93 -28.33
N LYS A 387 -4.15 19.59 -27.93
CA LYS A 387 -4.93 20.39 -26.95
C LYS A 387 -4.30 20.40 -25.55
N LYS A 388 -3.84 19.25 -25.02
CA LYS A 388 -3.16 19.17 -23.71
C LYS A 388 -1.83 19.95 -23.70
N LYS A 389 -1.00 19.84 -24.73
CA LYS A 389 0.25 20.63 -24.87
C LYS A 389 -0.03 22.14 -24.93
N LYS A 390 -1.10 22.57 -25.61
CA LYS A 390 -1.52 23.99 -25.61
C LYS A 390 -2.02 24.48 -24.24
N LYS A 391 -2.64 23.62 -23.43
CA LYS A 391 -3.10 23.95 -22.07
C LYS A 391 -1.98 23.99 -21.03
N LYS A 392 -0.87 23.25 -21.22
CA LYS A 392 0.31 23.31 -20.33
C LYS A 392 1.27 24.48 -20.64
N LYS A 393 1.10 25.15 -21.79
CA LYS A 393 1.90 26.31 -22.24
C LYS A 393 1.21 27.66 -21.98
N LYS A 394 -0.02 27.63 -21.48
CA LYS A 394 -0.74 28.77 -20.89
C LYS A 394 -0.78 28.54 -19.40
#